data_AF-A0AA92NSF8-F1
#
_entry.id   AF-A0AA92NSF8-F1
#
_cell.length_a   1.000
_cell.length_b   1.000
_cell.length_c   1.000
_cell.angle_alpha   90.00
_cell.angle_beta   90.00
_cell.angle_gamma   90.00
#
_symmetry.space_group_name_H-M   'P 1'
#
loop_
_entity.id
_entity.type
_entity.pdbx_description
1 polymer ?
#
loop_
_entity_poly.entity_id
_entity_poly.type
_entity_poly.pdbx_seq_one_letter_code
_entity_poly.pdbx_strand_id
1 'polypeptide(L)'
;MIVSKLDKYLAKAKEPVQRRTGTVVIDGDEWQVRELTMSETRACFRLAEDSNGNLDTFRYNDIRIVKATEHEFPCNNKELLLAYNARDKFELPVRLFENDREGYSALLDKVNEVNAKVKSEQEVVEELKNSSEQMENQATSVGHTSEVEGNHLTS
;
A
#
# COMPACT_ATOMS: atom_id res chain seq x y z
N MET A 1 -5.40 -6.55 31.61
CA MET A 1 -5.63 -5.12 31.29
C MET A 1 -5.88 -5.05 29.79
N ILE A 2 -7.07 -4.64 29.35
CA ILE A 2 -7.40 -4.59 27.91
C ILE A 2 -6.81 -3.31 27.33
N VAL A 3 -5.92 -3.42 26.34
CA VAL A 3 -5.37 -2.27 25.62
C VAL A 3 -6.49 -1.60 24.83
N SER A 4 -6.68 -0.29 25.00
CA SER A 4 -7.71 0.42 24.26
C SER A 4 -7.39 0.43 22.75
N LYS A 5 -8.43 0.51 21.90
CA LYS A 5 -8.21 0.67 20.46
C LYS A 5 -7.33 1.88 20.16
N LEU A 6 -7.48 2.97 20.91
CA LEU A 6 -6.68 4.18 20.77
C LEU A 6 -5.19 3.89 20.99
N ASP A 7 -4.84 3.25 22.11
CA ASP A 7 -3.45 2.93 22.46
C ASP A 7 -2.80 2.02 21.42
N LYS A 8 -3.56 1.05 20.90
CA LYS A 8 -3.10 0.17 19.80
C LYS A 8 -2.70 0.96 18.55
N TYR A 9 -3.55 1.90 18.10
CA TYR A 9 -3.24 2.68 16.90
C TYR A 9 -2.18 3.76 17.13
N LEU A 10 -2.08 4.32 18.34
CA LEU A 10 -1.00 5.24 18.71
C LEU A 10 0.37 4.53 18.76
N ALA A 11 0.42 3.28 19.23
CA ALA A 11 1.62 2.46 19.17
C ALA A 11 2.01 2.17 17.71
N LYS A 12 1.05 1.70 16.91
CA LYS A 12 1.25 1.40 15.47
C LYS A 12 1.73 2.62 14.68
N ALA A 13 1.27 3.82 15.00
CA ALA A 13 1.68 5.04 14.32
C ALA A 13 3.18 5.39 14.49
N LYS A 14 3.85 4.80 15.49
CA LYS A 14 5.29 5.00 15.76
C LYS A 14 6.17 3.93 15.13
N GLU A 15 5.58 2.85 14.60
CA GLU A 15 6.32 1.80 13.93
C GLU A 15 6.83 2.29 12.57
N PRO A 16 8.08 1.96 12.20
CA PRO A 16 8.57 2.25 10.86
C PRO A 16 7.75 1.46 9.83
N VAL A 17 7.20 2.16 8.84
CA VAL A 17 6.44 1.51 7.76
C VAL A 17 7.44 0.96 6.75
N GLN A 18 7.69 -0.34 6.82
CA GLN A 18 8.44 -1.04 5.78
C GLN A 18 7.53 -1.24 4.56
N ARG A 19 7.96 -0.74 3.40
CA ARG A 19 7.25 -0.86 2.13
C ARG A 19 7.86 -1.99 1.33
N ARG A 20 7.04 -2.78 0.63
CA ARG A 20 7.58 -3.75 -0.35
C ARG A 20 8.35 -3.01 -1.44
N THR A 21 9.40 -3.63 -1.95
CA THR A 21 10.16 -3.15 -3.11
C THR A 21 10.34 -4.29 -4.10
N GLY A 22 10.64 -3.93 -5.34
CA GLY A 22 11.03 -4.86 -6.39
C GLY A 22 11.91 -4.14 -7.41
N THR A 23 12.72 -4.91 -8.13
CA THR A 23 13.60 -4.38 -9.17
C THR A 23 13.23 -4.94 -10.53
N VAL A 24 13.55 -4.19 -11.59
CA VAL A 24 13.43 -4.61 -12.99
C VAL A 24 14.61 -4.00 -13.76
N VAL A 25 15.20 -4.78 -14.67
CA VAL A 25 16.29 -4.30 -15.53
C VAL A 25 15.72 -3.87 -16.86
N ILE A 26 16.03 -2.65 -17.29
CA ILE A 26 15.58 -2.05 -18.56
C ILE A 26 16.81 -1.41 -19.21
N ASP A 27 17.11 -1.78 -20.45
CA ASP A 27 18.29 -1.31 -21.18
C ASP A 27 19.64 -1.49 -20.45
N GLY A 28 19.71 -2.46 -19.54
CA GLY A 28 20.90 -2.73 -18.72
C GLY A 28 20.95 -1.94 -17.41
N ASP A 29 20.02 -1.01 -17.19
CA ASP A 29 19.88 -0.25 -15.94
C ASP A 29 18.88 -0.91 -15.00
N GLU A 30 19.20 -0.96 -13.71
CA GLU A 30 18.30 -1.46 -12.68
C GLU A 30 17.37 -0.35 -12.19
N TRP A 31 16.07 -0.61 -12.25
CA TRP A 31 15.03 0.27 -11.73
C TRP A 31 14.44 -0.30 -10.44
N GLN A 32 14.45 0.49 -9.37
CA GLN A 32 13.73 0.13 -8.15
C GLN A 32 12.34 0.73 -8.10
N VAL A 33 11.40 -0.11 -7.68
CA VAL A 33 9.99 0.19 -7.53
C VAL A 33 9.59 -0.10 -6.10
N ARG A 34 8.94 0.85 -5.43
CA ARG A 34 8.38 0.66 -4.09
C ARG A 34 6.86 0.65 -4.07
N GLU A 35 6.32 -0.01 -3.06
CA GLU A 35 4.89 0.00 -2.76
C GLU A 35 4.41 1.43 -2.48
N LEU A 36 3.26 1.75 -3.04
CA LEU A 36 2.54 2.99 -2.80
C LEU A 36 1.71 2.86 -1.53
N THR A 37 1.78 3.87 -0.69
CA THR A 37 0.85 4.00 0.43
C THR A 37 -0.55 4.29 -0.07
N MET A 38 -1.56 4.04 0.77
CA MET A 38 -2.96 4.42 0.47
C MET A 38 -3.11 5.91 0.10
N SER A 39 -2.35 6.79 0.75
CA SER A 39 -2.38 8.23 0.46
C SER A 39 -1.79 8.55 -0.92
N GLU A 40 -0.69 7.90 -1.29
CA GLU A 40 -0.08 8.03 -2.62
C GLU A 40 -0.99 7.46 -3.72
N THR A 41 -1.59 6.28 -3.50
CA THR A 41 -2.56 5.69 -4.44
C THR A 41 -3.76 6.61 -4.66
N ARG A 42 -4.34 7.17 -3.59
CA ARG A 42 -5.42 8.17 -3.72
C ARG A 42 -4.98 9.44 -4.44
N ALA A 43 -3.72 9.86 -4.26
CA ALA A 43 -3.17 11.00 -5.00
C ALA A 43 -3.04 10.68 -6.49
N CYS A 44 -2.67 9.44 -6.87
CA CYS A 44 -2.62 9.02 -8.27
C CYS A 44 -3.98 9.18 -8.96
N PHE A 45 -5.07 8.73 -8.31
CA PHE A 45 -6.42 8.93 -8.83
C PHE A 45 -6.76 10.42 -9.03
N ARG A 46 -6.61 11.24 -8.00
CA ARG A 46 -6.93 12.68 -8.08
C ARG A 46 -6.12 13.44 -9.14
N LEU A 47 -4.87 13.06 -9.35
CA LEU A 47 -3.99 13.70 -10.32
C LEU A 47 -4.27 13.25 -11.77
N ALA A 48 -4.95 12.12 -11.93
CA ALA A 48 -5.34 11.56 -13.22
C ALA A 48 -6.79 11.90 -13.61
N GLU A 49 -7.56 12.50 -12.71
CA GLU A 49 -8.91 12.98 -12.99
C GLU A 49 -8.87 14.27 -13.81
N ASP A 50 -9.64 14.31 -14.90
CA ASP A 50 -9.87 15.53 -15.67
C ASP A 50 -10.83 16.50 -14.95
N SER A 51 -11.07 17.67 -15.53
CA SER A 51 -11.97 18.69 -14.96
C SER A 51 -13.43 18.23 -14.83
N ASN A 52 -13.81 17.14 -15.51
CA ASN A 52 -15.15 16.54 -15.46
C ASN A 52 -15.22 15.35 -14.49
N GLY A 53 -14.11 15.02 -13.83
CA GLY A 53 -14.01 13.87 -12.91
C GLY A 53 -13.82 12.53 -13.61
N ASN A 54 -13.49 12.51 -14.91
CA ASN A 54 -13.17 11.26 -15.61
C ASN A 54 -11.71 10.88 -15.37
N LEU A 55 -11.47 9.61 -15.11
CA LEU A 55 -10.12 9.08 -14.90
C LEU A 55 -9.42 8.85 -16.25
N ASP A 56 -8.31 9.55 -16.47
CA ASP A 56 -7.34 9.20 -17.52
C ASP A 56 -6.46 8.05 -17.05
N THR A 57 -6.72 6.85 -17.58
CA THR A 57 -6.02 5.63 -17.19
C THR A 57 -4.55 5.61 -17.62
N PHE A 58 -4.18 6.31 -18.70
CA PHE A 58 -2.79 6.41 -19.13
C PHE A 58 -2.02 7.33 -18.19
N ARG A 59 -2.55 8.53 -17.94
CA ARG A 59 -2.01 9.47 -16.95
C ARG A 59 -1.86 8.82 -15.58
N TYR A 60 -2.87 8.05 -15.16
CA TYR A 60 -2.84 7.31 -13.90
C TYR A 60 -1.64 6.35 -13.81
N ASN A 61 -1.34 5.62 -14.89
CA ASN A 61 -0.19 4.71 -14.93
C ASN A 61 1.14 5.47 -14.87
N ASP A 62 1.28 6.57 -15.61
CA ASP A 62 2.49 7.42 -15.55
C ASP A 62 2.71 7.95 -14.13
N ILE A 63 1.65 8.45 -13.48
CA ILE A 63 1.73 8.96 -12.11
C ILE A 63 2.15 7.85 -11.14
N ARG A 64 1.63 6.62 -11.31
CA ARG A 64 2.02 5.48 -10.48
C ARG A 64 3.49 5.11 -10.66
N ILE A 65 3.98 5.07 -11.90
CA ILE A 65 5.40 4.82 -12.19
C ILE A 65 6.25 5.84 -11.43
N VAL A 66 5.98 7.14 -11.61
CA VAL A 66 6.73 8.22 -10.93
C VAL A 66 6.68 8.05 -9.42
N LYS A 67 5.49 7.86 -8.84
CA LYS A 67 5.34 7.75 -7.38
C LYS A 67 6.07 6.54 -6.80
N ALA A 68 6.17 5.47 -7.58
CA ALA A 68 6.82 4.23 -7.17
C ALA A 68 8.34 4.27 -7.38
N THR A 69 8.89 5.15 -8.21
CA THR A 69 10.33 5.23 -8.51
C THR A 69 11.01 6.51 -8.02
N GLU A 70 10.26 7.58 -7.71
CA GLU A 70 10.81 8.92 -7.36
C GLU A 70 11.63 8.99 -6.06
N HIS A 71 11.73 7.88 -5.34
CA HIS A 71 12.59 7.75 -4.17
C HIS A 71 14.06 7.46 -4.54
N GLU A 72 14.31 7.01 -5.78
CA GLU A 72 15.63 6.63 -6.27
C GLU A 72 15.94 7.25 -7.64
N PHE A 73 14.94 7.38 -8.50
CA PHE A 73 15.09 8.06 -9.78
C PHE A 73 14.60 9.51 -9.68
N PRO A 74 15.39 10.52 -10.10
CA PRO A 74 15.06 11.93 -9.90
C PRO A 74 14.04 12.44 -10.94
N CYS A 75 12.81 11.90 -10.92
CA CYS A 75 11.75 12.19 -11.91
C CYS A 75 11.42 13.68 -12.06
N ASN A 76 11.74 14.51 -11.06
CA ASN A 76 11.47 15.96 -11.05
C ASN A 76 12.72 16.83 -11.28
N ASN A 77 13.82 16.24 -11.75
CA ASN A 77 15.02 16.99 -12.10
C ASN A 77 14.74 17.89 -13.33
N LYS A 78 15.06 19.18 -13.22
CA LYS A 78 14.76 20.17 -14.26
C LYS A 78 15.49 19.92 -15.58
N GLU A 79 16.75 19.48 -15.52
CA GLU A 79 17.55 19.19 -16.72
C GLU A 79 16.99 17.96 -17.43
N LEU A 80 16.61 16.94 -16.67
CA LEU A 80 15.96 15.73 -17.21
C LEU A 80 14.63 16.06 -17.89
N LEU A 81 13.76 16.83 -17.24
CA LEU A 81 12.48 17.23 -17.83
C LEU A 81 12.68 18.03 -19.13
N LEU A 82 13.66 18.94 -19.14
CA LEU A 82 13.99 19.71 -20.34
C LEU A 82 14.52 18.82 -21.47
N ALA A 83 15.43 17.88 -21.17
CA ALA A 83 16.01 16.98 -22.15
C ALA A 83 14.95 16.10 -22.84
N TYR A 84 13.93 15.67 -22.10
CA TYR A 84 12.82 14.87 -22.62
C TYR A 84 11.59 15.70 -23.02
N ASN A 85 11.69 17.04 -23.00
CA ASN A 85 10.61 17.98 -23.29
C ASN A 85 9.32 17.69 -22.51
N ALA A 86 9.44 17.21 -21.27
CA ALA A 86 8.34 16.89 -20.37
C ALA A 86 7.92 18.14 -19.58
N ARG A 87 6.62 18.46 -19.54
CA ARG A 87 6.10 19.63 -18.82
C ARG A 87 6.17 19.48 -17.31
N ASP A 88 5.97 18.25 -16.85
CA ASP A 88 6.07 17.87 -15.45
C ASP A 88 6.61 16.44 -15.32
N LYS A 89 6.94 16.04 -14.09
CA LYS A 89 7.45 14.71 -13.80
C LYS A 89 6.50 13.57 -14.19
N PHE A 90 5.19 13.83 -14.27
CA PHE A 90 4.19 12.80 -14.60
C PHE A 90 4.04 12.61 -16.11
N GLU A 91 4.53 13.53 -16.93
CA GLU A 91 4.68 13.32 -18.37
C GLU A 91 6.00 12.60 -18.69
N LEU A 92 6.97 12.60 -17.76
CA LEU A 92 8.28 12.02 -18.00
C LEU A 92 8.27 10.53 -18.39
N PRO A 93 7.47 9.63 -17.79
CA PRO A 93 7.53 8.20 -18.14
C PRO A 93 7.24 7.93 -19.62
N VAL A 94 6.16 8.48 -20.16
CA VAL A 94 5.84 8.30 -21.59
C VAL A 94 6.91 8.90 -22.51
N ARG A 95 7.60 9.97 -22.08
CA ARG A 95 8.71 10.56 -22.86
C ARG A 95 10.01 9.77 -22.77
N LEU A 96 10.35 9.24 -21.59
CA LEU A 96 11.52 8.39 -21.40
C LEU A 96 11.46 7.16 -22.30
N PHE A 97 10.28 6.58 -22.41
CA PHE A 97 10.06 5.31 -23.10
C PHE A 97 9.34 5.47 -24.46
N GLU A 98 9.37 6.67 -25.06
CA GLU A 98 8.65 6.95 -26.31
C GLU A 98 9.02 5.97 -27.44
N ASN A 99 10.28 5.54 -27.49
CA ASN A 99 10.80 4.56 -28.45
C ASN A 99 11.10 3.18 -27.81
N ASP A 100 10.77 2.98 -26.54
CA ASP A 100 10.99 1.73 -25.80
C ASP A 100 9.72 1.29 -25.06
N ARG A 101 8.78 0.75 -25.85
CA ARG A 101 7.51 0.26 -25.31
C ARG A 101 7.69 -0.92 -24.35
N GLU A 102 8.73 -1.73 -24.54
CA GLU A 102 8.98 -2.92 -23.72
C GLU A 102 9.47 -2.50 -22.33
N GLY A 103 10.40 -1.54 -22.23
CA GLY A 103 10.82 -0.96 -20.97
C GLY A 103 9.69 -0.29 -20.20
N TYR A 104 8.84 0.50 -20.88
CA TYR A 104 7.65 1.06 -20.24
C TYR A 104 6.75 -0.03 -19.63
N SER A 105 6.46 -1.08 -20.42
CA SER A 105 5.62 -2.19 -19.97
C SER A 105 6.26 -2.92 -18.79
N ALA A 106 7.55 -3.23 -18.87
CA ALA A 106 8.28 -3.93 -17.81
C ALA A 106 8.26 -3.13 -16.49
N LEU A 107 8.43 -1.81 -16.57
CA LEU A 107 8.37 -0.94 -15.41
C LEU A 107 6.96 -0.90 -14.81
N LEU A 108 5.93 -0.73 -15.66
CA LEU A 108 4.53 -0.72 -15.22
C LEU A 108 4.12 -2.07 -14.61
N ASP A 109 4.56 -3.17 -15.19
CA ASP A 109 4.29 -4.52 -14.68
C ASP A 109 4.93 -4.72 -13.31
N LYS A 110 6.17 -4.26 -13.12
CA LYS A 110 6.81 -4.27 -11.81
C LYS A 110 6.06 -3.40 -10.79
N VAL A 111 5.60 -2.22 -11.21
CA VAL A 111 4.72 -1.35 -10.39
C VAL A 111 3.41 -2.06 -10.04
N ASN A 112 2.82 -2.82 -10.95
CA ASN A 112 1.63 -3.62 -10.68
C ASN A 112 1.91 -4.77 -9.71
N GLU A 113 2.99 -5.51 -9.89
CA GLU A 113 3.41 -6.62 -9.03
C GLU A 113 3.66 -6.16 -7.58
N VAL A 114 4.47 -5.11 -7.39
CA VAL A 114 4.81 -4.60 -6.05
C VAL A 114 3.56 -4.07 -5.33
N ASN A 115 2.61 -3.50 -6.08
CA ASN A 115 1.37 -2.95 -5.54
C ASN A 115 0.19 -3.95 -5.57
N ALA A 116 0.40 -5.16 -6.10
CA ALA A 116 -0.59 -6.23 -6.04
C ALA A 116 -0.68 -6.72 -4.60
N LYS A 117 -1.91 -6.90 -4.10
CA LYS A 117 -2.13 -7.55 -2.81
C LYS A 117 -1.96 -9.05 -2.99
N VAL A 118 -0.72 -9.53 -2.93
CA VAL A 118 -0.47 -10.96 -2.69
C VAL A 118 -0.30 -11.12 -1.19
N LYS A 119 -1.36 -11.56 -0.50
CA LYS A 119 -1.19 -12.05 0.87
C LYS A 119 -0.36 -13.32 0.80
N SER A 120 0.72 -13.41 1.57
CA SER A 120 1.41 -14.70 1.71
C SER A 120 0.48 -15.72 2.38
N GLU A 121 0.65 -17.02 2.10
CA GLU A 121 -0.10 -18.08 2.82
C GLU A 121 0.07 -17.93 4.34
N GLN A 122 1.22 -17.47 4.81
CA GLN A 122 1.49 -17.20 6.21
C GLN A 122 0.71 -15.98 6.74
N GLU A 123 0.59 -14.88 5.99
CA GLU A 123 -0.29 -13.77 6.38
C GLU A 123 -1.76 -14.19 6.39
N VAL A 124 -2.19 -15.04 5.46
CA VAL A 124 -3.53 -15.62 5.47
C VAL A 124 -3.73 -16.49 6.71
N VAL A 125 -2.75 -17.34 7.04
CA VAL A 125 -2.79 -18.24 8.21
C VAL A 125 -2.78 -17.45 9.53
N GLU A 126 -1.95 -16.43 9.65
CA GLU A 126 -1.88 -15.61 10.86
C GLU A 126 -3.14 -14.74 11.03
N GLU A 127 -3.72 -14.20 9.95
CA GLU A 127 -5.04 -13.55 10.03
C GLU A 127 -6.16 -14.52 10.45
N LEU A 128 -6.15 -15.76 9.94
CA LEU A 128 -7.13 -16.79 10.31
C LEU A 128 -7.00 -17.21 11.78
N LYS A 129 -5.78 -17.40 12.29
CA LYS A 129 -5.55 -17.71 13.72
C LYS A 129 -6.03 -16.57 14.62
N ASN A 130 -5.65 -15.33 14.30
CA ASN A 130 -6.07 -14.16 15.06
C ASN A 130 -7.61 -13.94 15.02
N SER A 131 -8.27 -14.32 13.93
CA SER A 131 -9.73 -14.27 13.80
C SER A 131 -10.43 -15.38 14.61
N SER A 132 -9.85 -16.58 14.66
CA SER A 132 -10.39 -17.72 15.44
C SER A 132 -10.31 -17.46 16.95
N GLU A 133 -9.19 -16.91 17.42
CA GLU A 133 -9.00 -16.56 18.84
C GLU A 133 -9.96 -15.44 19.31
N GLN A 134 -10.36 -14.54 18.40
CA GLN A 134 -11.37 -13.52 18.71
C GLN A 134 -12.78 -14.10 18.86
N MET A 135 -13.15 -15.13 18.09
CA MET A 135 -14.43 -15.82 18.24
C MET A 135 -14.47 -16.65 19.53
N GLU A 136 -13.37 -17.30 19.89
CA GLU A 136 -13.27 -18.14 21.08
C GLU A 136 -13.36 -17.32 22.39
N ASN A 137 -12.73 -16.13 22.42
CA ASN A 137 -12.80 -15.20 23.55
C ASN A 137 -14.19 -14.53 23.72
N GLN A 138 -14.97 -14.40 22.64
CA GLN A 138 -16.36 -13.94 22.73
C GLN A 138 -17.31 -15.05 23.20
N ALA A 139 -17.07 -16.31 22.78
CA ALA A 139 -17.88 -17.44 23.22
C ALA A 139 -17.71 -17.75 24.72
N THR A 140 -16.49 -17.61 25.26
CA THR A 140 -16.22 -17.83 26.70
C THR A 140 -16.70 -16.69 27.61
N SER A 141 -16.86 -15.46 27.09
CA SER A 141 -17.35 -14.32 27.89
C SER A 141 -18.87 -14.33 28.12
N VAL A 142 -19.64 -15.12 27.37
CA VAL A 142 -21.12 -15.21 27.52
C VAL A 142 -21.54 -16.38 28.42
N GLY A 143 -20.61 -17.26 28.81
CA GLY A 143 -20.89 -18.49 29.57
C GLY A 143 -20.78 -18.40 31.11
N HIS A 144 -20.79 -17.21 31.71
CA HIS A 144 -20.72 -17.07 33.18
C HIS A 144 -21.86 -16.22 33.74
N THR A 145 -23.08 -16.76 33.65
CA THR A 145 -24.18 -16.42 34.54
C THR A 145 -24.83 -17.71 35.02
N SER A 146 -24.45 -18.17 36.22
CA SER A 146 -25.30 -18.96 37.11
C SER A 146 -24.72 -18.92 38.53
N GLU A 147 -25.44 -18.18 39.39
CA GLU A 147 -25.85 -18.57 40.75
C GLU A 147 -24.80 -18.87 41.81
N VAL A 148 -24.69 -17.94 42.77
CA VAL A 148 -24.43 -18.29 44.18
C VAL A 148 -25.55 -17.69 45.00
N GLU A 149 -26.62 -18.46 45.21
CA GLU A 149 -27.61 -18.18 46.26
C GLU A 149 -26.97 -18.44 47.64
N GLY A 150 -27.21 -17.51 48.55
CA GLY A 150 -26.54 -17.38 49.82
C GLY A 150 -26.94 -18.44 50.85
N ASN A 151 -25.94 -18.95 51.57
CA ASN A 151 -26.11 -19.69 52.80
C ASN A 151 -26.25 -18.69 53.95
N HIS A 152 -27.42 -18.61 54.61
CA HIS A 152 -27.59 -17.86 55.85
C HIS A 152 -27.97 -18.80 57.01
N LEU A 153 -27.22 -18.65 58.11
CA LEU A 153 -27.27 -19.40 59.37
C LEU A 153 -28.57 -19.31 60.19
N THR A 154 -28.61 -20.21 61.19
CA THR A 154 -29.28 -20.19 62.52
C THR A 154 -30.56 -21.06 62.59
N SER A 155 -30.80 -21.87 63.62
CA SER A 155 -30.20 -22.02 64.96
C SER A 155 -30.42 -23.44 65.49
#